data_AF-A0A9N8YV78-F1
#
_entry.id   AF-A0A9N8YV78-F1
#
_cell.length_a   1.000
_cell.length_b   1.000
_cell.length_c   1.000
_cell.angle_alpha   90.00
_cell.angle_beta   90.00
_cell.angle_gamma   90.00
#
_symmetry.space_group_name_H-M   'P 1'
#
loop_
_entity.id
_entity.type
_entity.pdbx_description
1 polymer ?
#
loop_
_entity_poly.entity_id
_entity_poly.type
_entity_poly.pdbx_seq_one_letter_code
_entity_poly.pdbx_strand_id
1 'polypeptide(L)'
;MEGDENDPTEIVVENIITRDDASENNPGIDAKHIDYDIHTNCRIFCSDYGEEKAFETHNLTNKSLGDFLHKKRPEGGKVRWINVDGISWDVIKELALRYDLHPLCVEDIIQCSQRKK
;
A
#
# COMPACT_ATOMS: atom_id res chain seq x y z
N MET A 1 -21.68 33.00 -9.23
CA MET A 1 -21.19 31.76 -9.86
C MET A 1 -20.13 31.25 -8.91
N GLU A 2 -20.54 30.24 -8.15
CA GLU A 2 -19.72 29.51 -7.18
C GLU A 2 -18.47 28.95 -7.84
N GLY A 3 -17.36 29.05 -7.13
CA GLY A 3 -16.13 28.31 -7.39
C GLY A 3 -15.65 27.81 -6.05
N ASP A 4 -16.26 26.71 -5.62
CA ASP A 4 -15.90 25.93 -4.45
C ASP A 4 -14.75 25.00 -4.87
N GLU A 5 -13.54 25.22 -4.37
CA GLU A 5 -12.43 24.28 -4.55
C GLU A 5 -11.44 24.42 -3.38
N ASN A 6 -11.92 24.15 -2.17
CA ASN A 6 -11.06 23.71 -1.07
C ASN A 6 -11.29 22.21 -0.89
N ASP A 7 -10.56 21.40 -1.65
CA ASP A 7 -10.41 19.97 -1.40
C ASP A 7 -9.32 19.79 -0.32
N PRO A 8 -9.65 19.35 0.90
CA PRO A 8 -8.66 19.20 1.97
C PRO A 8 -7.85 17.91 1.88
N THR A 9 -7.74 17.27 0.71
CA THR A 9 -7.02 15.99 0.55
C THR A 9 -5.67 16.07 -0.16
N GLU A 10 -5.09 17.25 -0.32
CA GLU A 10 -3.65 17.36 -0.59
C GLU A 10 -2.85 17.11 0.70
N ILE A 11 -2.50 15.84 0.93
CA ILE A 11 -1.38 15.51 1.80
C ILE A 11 -0.14 16.03 1.08
N VAL A 12 0.36 17.19 1.51
CA VAL A 12 1.66 17.71 1.11
C VAL A 12 2.71 16.74 1.65
N VAL A 13 3.07 15.74 0.85
CA VAL A 13 4.30 14.97 1.05
C VAL A 13 5.44 15.85 0.57
N GLU A 14 5.97 16.70 1.46
CA GLU A 14 7.26 17.34 1.21
C GLU A 14 8.31 16.22 1.11
N ASN A 15 8.66 15.86 -0.13
CA ASN A 15 9.76 14.96 -0.45
C ASN A 15 11.09 15.61 -0.04
N ILE A 16 11.45 15.49 1.23
CA ILE A 16 12.79 15.83 1.74
C ILE A 16 13.73 14.64 1.53
N ILE A 17 13.82 14.07 0.32
CA ILE A 17 14.97 13.24 -0.06
C ILE A 17 15.18 13.34 -1.57
N THR A 18 15.61 14.51 -2.04
CA THR A 18 16.37 14.58 -3.29
C THR A 18 17.84 14.54 -2.93
N ARG A 19 18.48 13.41 -3.21
CA ARG A 19 19.89 13.35 -3.60
C ARG A 19 20.22 11.96 -4.13
N ASP A 20 20.56 11.94 -5.42
CA ASP A 20 21.40 10.94 -6.04
C ASP A 20 22.63 10.71 -5.17
N ASP A 21 22.74 9.53 -4.56
CA ASP A 21 24.04 8.95 -4.27
C ASP A 21 23.92 7.43 -4.22
N ALA A 22 24.51 6.79 -5.22
CA ALA A 22 24.71 5.36 -5.27
C ALA A 22 25.80 4.99 -4.25
N SER A 23 25.40 4.74 -3.01
CA SER A 23 26.27 4.09 -2.02
C SER A 23 25.48 3.08 -1.22
N GLU A 24 26.03 1.86 -1.13
CA GLU A 24 25.62 0.82 -0.18
C GLU A 24 25.32 1.45 1.19
N ASN A 25 24.14 1.17 1.75
CA ASN A 25 23.60 1.67 3.03
C ASN A 25 22.70 2.91 2.98
N ASN A 26 21.85 3.06 1.96
CA ASN A 26 20.68 3.93 2.09
C ASN A 26 19.56 3.18 2.81
N PRO A 27 19.08 3.65 3.99
CA PRO A 27 17.99 2.99 4.70
C PRO A 27 16.68 3.18 3.91
N GLY A 28 15.89 2.12 3.81
CA GLY A 28 14.62 2.08 3.09
C GLY A 28 14.69 1.28 1.79
N ILE A 29 13.62 0.52 1.51
CA ILE A 29 13.43 -0.20 0.26
C ILE A 29 12.53 0.60 -0.66
N ASP A 30 13.09 1.11 -1.76
CA ASP A 30 12.28 1.73 -2.80
C ASP A 30 11.61 0.66 -3.68
N ALA A 31 10.30 0.47 -3.48
CA ALA A 31 9.49 -0.46 -4.24
C ALA A 31 9.42 -0.17 -5.76
N LYS A 32 9.78 1.05 -6.19
CA LYS A 32 9.80 1.45 -7.61
C LYS A 32 11.02 0.89 -8.34
N HIS A 33 12.16 0.83 -7.67
CA HIS A 33 13.46 0.57 -8.31
C HIS A 33 14.08 -0.78 -7.93
N ILE A 34 13.57 -1.46 -6.90
CA ILE A 34 14.09 -2.75 -6.42
C ILE A 34 13.08 -3.86 -6.76
N ASP A 35 13.59 -5.07 -6.96
CA ASP A 35 12.79 -6.28 -7.09
C ASP A 35 13.30 -7.37 -6.14
N TYR A 36 12.40 -7.93 -5.33
CA TYR A 36 12.73 -9.01 -4.39
C TYR A 36 12.15 -10.33 -4.87
N ASP A 37 12.97 -11.38 -4.83
CA ASP A 37 12.54 -12.77 -5.09
C ASP A 37 11.86 -13.37 -3.85
N ILE A 38 10.76 -12.75 -3.43
CA ILE A 38 9.90 -13.24 -2.34
C ILE A 38 8.53 -13.48 -2.93
N HIS A 39 8.23 -14.75 -3.21
CA HIS A 39 6.99 -15.16 -3.80
C HIS A 39 6.24 -16.12 -2.89
N THR A 40 5.08 -15.68 -2.41
CA THR A 40 4.16 -16.50 -1.62
C THR A 40 2.75 -16.30 -2.12
N ASN A 41 1.95 -17.37 -2.15
CA ASN A 41 0.53 -17.23 -2.44
C ASN A 41 -0.17 -16.59 -1.24
N CYS A 42 -0.49 -15.30 -1.37
CA CYS A 42 -1.15 -14.52 -0.33
C CYS A 42 -2.67 -14.66 -0.43
N ARG A 43 -3.31 -14.83 0.72
CA ARG A 43 -4.77 -14.70 0.85
C ARG A 43 -5.08 -13.33 1.42
N ILE A 44 -5.82 -12.54 0.67
CA ILE A 44 -6.05 -11.13 1.01
C ILE A 44 -7.54 -10.94 1.28
N PHE A 45 -7.85 -10.34 2.42
CA PHE A 45 -9.21 -9.93 2.76
C PHE A 45 -9.28 -8.41 2.71
N CYS A 46 -10.26 -7.89 2.00
CA CYS A 46 -10.53 -6.47 1.97
C CYS A 46 -11.97 -6.20 2.37
N SER A 47 -12.18 -5.31 3.34
CA SER A 47 -13.52 -4.86 3.73
C SER A 47 -13.53 -3.35 3.85
N ASP A 48 -14.53 -2.73 3.24
CA ASP A 48 -14.77 -1.29 3.35
C ASP A 48 -15.77 -1.04 4.49
N TYR A 49 -15.55 0.03 5.26
CA TYR A 49 -16.40 0.44 6.38
C TYR A 49 -16.78 1.91 6.22
N GLY A 50 -18.06 2.21 6.46
CA GLY A 50 -18.61 3.56 6.57
C GLY A 50 -19.14 3.84 7.96
N GLU A 51 -19.63 5.05 8.19
CA GLU A 51 -20.23 5.45 9.48
C GLU A 51 -21.51 4.66 9.79
N GLU A 52 -22.31 4.36 8.77
CA GLU A 52 -23.62 3.73 8.95
C GLU A 52 -23.60 2.21 8.74
N LYS A 53 -22.68 1.69 7.92
CA LYS A 53 -22.67 0.27 7.51
C LYS A 53 -21.25 -0.25 7.21
N ALA A 54 -21.05 -1.53 7.51
CA ALA A 54 -19.96 -2.32 6.93
C ALA A 54 -20.35 -2.77 5.51
N PHE A 55 -19.43 -2.64 4.56
CA PHE A 55 -19.63 -3.08 3.17
C PHE A 55 -19.19 -4.53 2.98
N GLU A 56 -19.39 -5.03 1.76
CA GLU A 56 -19.01 -6.39 1.38
C GLU A 56 -17.53 -6.67 1.66
N THR A 57 -17.25 -7.88 2.15
CA THR A 57 -15.89 -8.38 2.33
C THR A 57 -15.46 -9.13 1.08
N HIS A 58 -14.37 -8.69 0.47
CA HIS A 58 -13.80 -9.29 -0.73
C HIS A 58 -12.63 -10.20 -0.36
N ASN A 59 -12.68 -11.42 -0.90
CA ASN A 59 -11.56 -12.36 -0.87
C ASN A 59 -10.75 -12.18 -2.16
N LEU A 60 -9.48 -11.82 -2.01
CA LEU A 60 -8.57 -11.50 -3.09
C LEU A 60 -7.32 -12.40 -3.01
N THR A 61 -6.63 -12.47 -4.14
CA THR A 61 -5.35 -13.15 -4.33
C THR A 61 -4.33 -12.15 -4.84
N ASN A 62 -3.05 -12.52 -4.91
CA ASN A 62 -1.98 -11.65 -5.43
C ASN A 62 -2.35 -11.00 -6.78
N LYS A 63 -2.96 -11.79 -7.69
CA LYS A 63 -3.31 -11.32 -9.04
C LYS A 63 -4.54 -10.41 -9.07
N SER A 64 -5.50 -10.62 -8.18
CA SER A 64 -6.75 -9.84 -8.17
C SER A 64 -6.67 -8.57 -7.32
N LEU A 65 -5.58 -8.39 -6.56
CA LEU A 65 -5.39 -7.25 -5.68
C LEU A 65 -5.27 -5.94 -6.47
N GLY A 66 -4.38 -5.87 -7.46
CA GLY A 66 -4.13 -4.64 -8.23
C GLY A 66 -5.41 -4.09 -8.86
N ASP A 67 -6.13 -4.94 -9.60
CA ASP A 67 -7.42 -4.58 -10.19
C ASP A 67 -8.43 -4.08 -9.15
N PHE A 68 -8.43 -4.66 -7.95
CA PHE A 68 -9.32 -4.24 -6.87
C PHE A 68 -8.92 -2.87 -6.26
N LEU A 69 -7.63 -2.60 -6.14
CA LEU A 69 -7.10 -1.33 -5.60
C LEU A 69 -7.30 -0.15 -6.55
N HIS A 70 -7.37 -0.41 -7.86
CA HIS A 70 -7.70 0.58 -8.89
C HIS A 70 -9.19 0.87 -9.01
N LYS A 71 -10.07 -0.03 -8.53
CA LYS A 71 -11.52 0.23 -8.51
C LYS A 71 -11.86 1.37 -7.55
N LYS A 72 -12.83 2.19 -7.96
CA LYS A 72 -13.40 3.25 -7.11
C LYS A 72 -14.01 2.61 -5.85
N ARG A 73 -13.76 3.23 -4.70
CA ARG A 73 -14.37 2.82 -3.44
C ARG A 73 -15.90 3.02 -3.48
N PRO A 74 -16.68 2.16 -2.80
CA PRO A 74 -18.12 2.35 -2.71
C PRO A 74 -18.45 3.68 -2.01
N GLU A 75 -19.55 4.30 -2.44
CA GLU A 75 -20.03 5.56 -1.86
C GLU A 75 -20.42 5.34 -0.39
N GLY A 76 -19.77 6.06 0.52
CA GLY A 76 -19.92 5.90 1.98
C GLY A 76 -18.86 5.01 2.65
N GLY A 77 -17.98 4.33 1.89
CA GLY A 77 -16.85 3.58 2.44
C GLY A 77 -15.69 4.51 2.81
N LYS A 78 -15.68 5.03 4.04
CA LYS A 78 -14.63 5.95 4.53
C LYS A 78 -13.30 5.25 4.79
N VAL A 79 -13.35 4.05 5.36
CA VAL A 79 -12.17 3.28 5.77
C VAL A 79 -12.11 1.96 5.01
N ARG A 80 -10.93 1.61 4.49
CA ARG A 80 -10.66 0.31 3.85
C ARG A 80 -9.72 -0.49 4.73
N TRP A 81 -10.17 -1.62 5.25
CA TRP A 81 -9.31 -2.57 5.94
C TRP A 81 -8.81 -3.63 4.97
N ILE A 82 -7.49 -3.75 4.86
CA ILE A 82 -6.82 -4.75 4.04
C ILE A 82 -6.00 -5.64 4.96
N ASN A 83 -6.35 -6.91 5.02
CA ASN A 83 -5.61 -7.94 5.73
C ASN A 83 -4.94 -8.87 4.72
N VAL A 84 -3.61 -8.95 4.77
CA VAL A 84 -2.82 -9.79 3.87
C VAL A 84 -2.23 -10.95 4.68
N ASP A 85 -2.62 -12.17 4.34
CA ASP A 85 -2.08 -13.39 4.92
C ASP A 85 -1.00 -13.97 4.00
N GLY A 86 0.26 -13.86 4.44
CA GLY A 86 1.45 -14.18 3.65
C GLY A 86 2.22 -12.94 3.19
N ILE A 87 3.51 -13.10 2.90
CA ILE A 87 4.40 -12.03 2.47
C ILE A 87 4.90 -12.36 1.07
N SER A 88 4.51 -11.53 0.10
CA SER A 88 4.92 -11.65 -1.30
C SER A 88 5.21 -10.26 -1.85
N TRP A 89 6.31 -10.15 -2.61
CA TRP A 89 6.82 -8.88 -3.07
C TRP A 89 5.87 -8.17 -4.04
N ASP A 90 5.21 -8.92 -4.93
CA ASP A 90 4.18 -8.40 -5.83
C ASP A 90 3.04 -7.69 -5.08
N VAL A 91 2.56 -8.27 -3.98
CA VAL A 91 1.52 -7.68 -3.12
C VAL A 91 2.03 -6.46 -2.37
N ILE A 92 3.23 -6.54 -1.79
CA ILE A 92 3.83 -5.43 -1.05
C ILE A 92 4.09 -4.24 -1.97
N LYS A 93 4.66 -4.50 -3.15
CA LYS A 93 4.95 -3.48 -4.15
C LYS A 93 3.68 -2.79 -4.61
N GLU A 94 2.62 -3.55 -4.91
CA GLU A 94 1.33 -2.98 -5.30
C GLU A 94 0.75 -2.06 -4.21
N LEU A 95 0.79 -2.50 -2.94
CA LEU A 95 0.33 -1.68 -1.81
C LEU A 95 1.21 -0.45 -1.57
N ALA A 96 2.53 -0.61 -1.68
CA ALA A 96 3.49 0.47 -1.51
C ALA A 96 3.30 1.56 -2.55
N LEU A 97 3.10 1.19 -3.81
CA LEU A 97 2.84 2.14 -4.89
C LEU A 97 1.45 2.77 -4.77
N ARG A 98 0.43 2.00 -4.39
CA ARG A 98 -0.95 2.49 -4.31
C ARG A 98 -1.17 3.51 -3.19
N TYR A 99 -0.49 3.31 -2.06
CA TYR A 99 -0.64 4.11 -0.85
C TYR A 99 0.59 4.96 -0.54
N ASP A 100 1.55 5.02 -1.47
CA ASP A 100 2.83 5.74 -1.34
C ASP A 100 3.51 5.47 0.01
N LEU A 101 3.64 4.17 0.33
CA LEU A 101 4.27 3.76 1.59
C LEU A 101 5.74 4.18 1.57
N HIS A 102 6.17 4.77 2.68
CA HIS A 102 7.56 5.19 2.83
C HIS A 102 8.51 4.00 2.67
N PRO A 103 9.67 4.15 1.99
CA PRO A 103 10.64 3.07 1.78
C PRO A 103 11.05 2.32 3.05
N LEU A 104 11.18 3.03 4.18
CA LEU A 104 11.46 2.41 5.49
C LEU A 104 10.35 1.46 5.96
N CYS A 105 9.09 1.78 5.69
CA CYS A 105 7.98 0.89 6.05
C CYS A 105 8.03 -0.41 5.23
N VAL A 106 8.40 -0.30 3.95
CA VAL A 106 8.57 -1.47 3.06
C VAL A 106 9.73 -2.34 3.54
N GLU A 107 10.83 -1.72 3.95
CA GLU A 107 11.97 -2.38 4.60
C GLU A 107 11.54 -3.15 5.85
N ASP A 108 10.84 -2.48 6.78
CA ASP A 108 10.40 -3.08 8.03
C ASP A 108 9.48 -4.29 7.79
N ILE A 109 8.59 -4.23 6.80
CA ILE A 109 7.70 -5.35 6.45
C ILE A 109 8.52 -6.57 5.99
N ILE A 110 9.49 -6.37 5.10
CA ILE A 110 10.34 -7.45 4.58
C ILE A 110 11.24 -8.01 5.70
N GLN A 111 11.86 -7.14 6.49
CA GLN A 111 12.74 -7.54 7.58
C GLN A 111 11.98 -8.22 8.72
N CYS A 112 10.73 -7.86 8.99
CA CYS A 112 9.89 -8.56 9.98
C CYS A 112 9.65 -10.02 9.59
N SER A 113 9.57 -10.35 8.30
CA SER A 113 9.51 -11.74 7.82
C SER A 113 10.79 -12.51 8.20
N GLN A 114 11.94 -11.85 8.06
CA GLN A 114 13.27 -12.44 8.30
C GLN A 114 13.67 -12.46 9.79
N ARG A 115 13.05 -11.61 10.63
CA ARG A 115 13.22 -11.59 12.09
C ARG A 115 12.35 -12.61 12.83
N LYS A 116 12.13 -13.80 12.28
CA LYS A 116 11.65 -14.94 13.09
C LYS A 116 12.85 -15.64 13.72
N LYS A 117 12.99 -15.47 15.04
CA LYS A 117 13.69 -16.41 15.93
C LYS A 117 12.65 -17.10 16.80
#